data_AF-A0A1R1XDT6-F1
#
_entry.id   AF-A0A1R1XDT6-F1
#
_cell.length_a   1.000
_cell.length_b   1.000
_cell.length_c   1.000
_cell.angle_alpha   90.00
_cell.angle_beta   90.00
_cell.angle_gamma   90.00
#
_symmetry.space_group_name_H-M   'P 1'
#
loop_
_entity.id
_entity.type
_entity.pdbx_description
1 polymer ?
#
loop_
_entity_poly.entity_id
_entity_poly.type
_entity_poly.pdbx_seq_one_letter_code
_entity_poly.pdbx_strand_id
1 'polypeptide(L)'
;MGHENEYSKPKLSRHNSSGSEISSLNAPETDLAHHDPYTDDINHMGEDDSPYEAVRANVSNTDDVNAPSMTFRVWFIASILSVCFSFVNQFFFFRQTPISIGFSVIILLTFIFGKAMERFLPNKIVTPFGIKRFAFSLNPGKFSTKEHTLLCVFANAGSSVAYAIEVVVLQELFFNIKTDFFKSMLLIVSTQMLGYGLSGIVHDVLVKPAVMIWPETLVSCSIFRTLHEEEEANPIVNGKRVVTKIRFFVTVAICAFAYQFLPGYFFTILSSVSVLCFVFPNNAIAQQLGSGMTGLGMGSISFDWSTIASYLGSPLSTPFWASVNIFSGFLFFAWL
;
A
#
# COMPACT_ATOMS: atom_id res chain seq x y z
N MET A 1 -11.81 -39.50 53.38
CA MET A 1 -10.56 -38.81 52.95
C MET A 1 -10.83 -38.25 51.56
N GLY A 2 -10.91 -36.91 51.43
CA GLY A 2 -11.09 -36.11 50.19
C GLY A 2 -12.51 -36.16 49.59
N HIS A 3 -13.43 -35.22 49.84
CA HIS A 3 -13.54 -33.80 49.43
C HIS A 3 -13.49 -33.53 47.90
N GLU A 4 -14.69 -33.25 47.35
CA GLU A 4 -15.09 -32.17 46.43
C GLU A 4 -14.00 -31.45 45.60
N ASN A 5 -14.20 -31.30 44.28
CA ASN A 5 -14.76 -30.05 43.74
C ASN A 5 -14.94 -30.05 42.22
N GLU A 6 -16.04 -29.41 41.85
CA GLU A 6 -16.61 -29.13 40.55
C GLU A 6 -15.90 -27.92 39.90
N TYR A 7 -15.31 -28.08 38.71
CA TYR A 7 -14.68 -26.95 38.00
C TYR A 7 -15.70 -26.17 37.17
N SER A 8 -15.92 -24.94 37.62
CA SER A 8 -16.86 -23.94 37.12
C SER A 8 -16.36 -23.20 35.87
N LYS A 9 -17.31 -22.84 34.98
CA LYS A 9 -17.14 -21.92 33.84
C LYS A 9 -16.80 -20.49 34.30
N PRO A 10 -16.01 -19.71 33.55
CA PRO A 10 -15.72 -18.31 33.91
C PRO A 10 -16.91 -17.39 33.61
N LYS A 11 -17.26 -16.56 34.59
CA LYS A 11 -18.34 -15.54 34.54
C LYS A 11 -17.83 -14.27 33.86
N LEU A 12 -18.63 -13.77 32.91
CA LEU A 12 -18.48 -12.45 32.28
C LEU A 12 -18.87 -11.35 33.30
N SER A 13 -17.91 -10.51 33.68
CA SER A 13 -18.16 -9.34 34.54
C SER A 13 -18.61 -8.16 33.68
N ARG A 14 -19.88 -7.75 33.83
CA ARG A 14 -20.37 -6.44 33.39
C ARG A 14 -19.97 -5.40 34.44
N HIS A 15 -19.14 -4.42 34.08
CA HIS A 15 -18.95 -3.23 34.90
C HIS A 15 -19.69 -2.04 34.28
N ASN A 16 -20.63 -1.49 35.03
CA ASN A 16 -21.30 -0.21 34.77
C ASN A 16 -20.28 0.93 34.92
N SER A 17 -20.23 1.84 33.96
CA SER A 17 -19.62 3.17 34.11
C SER A 17 -20.71 4.23 33.96
N SER A 18 -21.13 4.78 35.09
CA SER A 18 -21.95 5.99 35.16
C SER A 18 -21.31 6.94 36.17
N GLY A 19 -20.88 8.11 35.69
CA GLY A 19 -20.62 9.29 36.51
C GLY A 19 -19.17 9.54 36.92
N SER A 20 -18.49 10.45 36.20
CA SER A 20 -17.69 11.55 36.77
C SER A 20 -17.00 12.34 35.65
N GLU A 21 -17.80 13.05 34.85
CA GLU A 21 -17.29 14.30 34.27
C GLU A 21 -17.28 15.36 35.38
N ILE A 22 -16.28 16.25 35.35
CA ILE A 22 -16.06 17.39 36.24
C ILE A 22 -15.24 17.07 37.52
N SER A 23 -13.90 17.01 37.38
CA SER A 23 -12.95 17.54 38.38
C SER A 23 -11.50 17.26 37.93
N SER A 24 -10.94 18.09 37.04
CA SER A 24 -9.49 18.08 36.77
C SER A 24 -8.95 19.47 36.42
N LEU A 25 -9.45 20.50 37.09
CA LEU A 25 -8.98 21.88 36.91
C LEU A 25 -7.95 22.36 37.95
N ASN A 26 -7.46 21.48 38.84
CA ASN A 26 -6.43 21.85 39.84
C ASN A 26 -5.55 20.64 40.21
N ALA A 27 -4.77 20.11 39.27
CA ALA A 27 -3.68 19.18 39.59
C ALA A 27 -2.34 19.94 39.70
N PRO A 28 -1.42 19.57 40.62
CA PRO A 28 -0.16 20.28 40.83
C PRO A 28 0.74 20.18 39.59
N GLU A 29 1.57 21.21 39.33
CA GLU A 29 2.49 21.29 38.16
C GLU A 29 3.49 20.11 38.02
N THR A 30 3.56 19.20 39.00
CA THR A 30 4.36 17.98 38.92
C THR A 30 3.73 16.85 38.07
N ASP A 31 2.45 16.97 37.68
CA ASP A 31 1.77 15.99 36.80
C ASP A 31 1.88 16.34 35.29
N LEU A 32 2.64 17.39 34.93
CA LEU A 32 2.86 17.81 33.54
C LEU A 32 4.18 17.28 32.93
N ALA A 33 4.94 16.48 33.68
CA ALA A 33 6.12 15.80 33.18
C ALA A 33 5.75 14.35 32.80
N HIS A 34 5.69 14.08 31.49
CA HIS A 34 5.47 12.74 30.90
C HIS A 34 4.09 12.11 31.05
N HIS A 35 3.02 12.80 30.67
CA HIS A 35 1.82 12.11 30.20
C HIS A 35 1.99 11.81 28.70
N ASP A 36 2.84 10.83 28.38
CA ASP A 36 2.83 10.20 27.07
C ASP A 36 1.68 9.17 27.11
N PRO A 37 0.58 9.33 26.33
CA PRO A 37 -0.52 8.36 26.31
C PRO A 37 -0.05 6.95 25.86
N TYR A 38 1.21 6.82 25.43
CA TYR A 38 1.82 5.58 24.99
C TYR A 38 2.28 4.64 26.13
N THR A 39 2.60 5.14 27.33
CA THR A 39 3.26 4.31 28.37
C THR A 39 2.30 3.48 29.23
N ASP A 40 1.07 3.92 29.45
CA ASP A 40 0.11 3.17 30.29
C ASP A 40 -0.56 2.01 29.55
N ASP A 41 -0.73 2.11 28.22
CA ASP A 41 -1.30 1.02 27.43
C ASP A 41 -0.33 -0.17 27.30
N ILE A 42 0.98 0.05 27.28
CA ILE A 42 2.00 -1.01 27.11
C ILE A 42 2.00 -2.01 28.25
N ASN A 43 1.68 -1.58 29.47
CA ASN A 43 1.70 -2.46 30.66
C ASN A 43 0.48 -3.40 30.75
N HIS A 44 -0.51 -3.22 29.88
CA HIS A 44 -1.75 -4.04 29.84
C HIS A 44 -1.96 -4.77 28.51
N MET A 45 -1.06 -4.64 27.53
CA MET A 45 -1.15 -5.33 26.23
C MET A 45 -0.41 -6.68 26.26
N GLY A 46 -1.00 -7.72 25.65
CA GLY A 46 -0.30 -8.99 25.45
C GLY A 46 0.94 -8.78 24.57
N GLU A 47 1.99 -9.60 24.76
CA GLU A 47 3.27 -9.48 24.03
C GLU A 47 3.14 -9.48 22.49
N ASP A 48 2.03 -9.96 21.96
CA ASP A 48 1.74 -10.08 20.52
C ASP A 48 0.94 -8.90 19.91
N ASP A 49 0.49 -7.93 20.71
CA ASP A 49 -0.31 -6.79 20.23
C ASP A 49 0.58 -5.58 19.87
N SER A 50 0.33 -4.97 18.71
CA SER A 50 1.04 -3.76 18.32
C SER A 50 0.64 -2.57 19.21
N PRO A 51 1.58 -1.71 19.63
CA PRO A 51 1.27 -0.54 20.45
C PRO A 51 0.48 0.55 19.69
N TYR A 52 0.35 0.41 18.37
CA TYR A 52 -0.40 1.36 17.56
C TYR A 52 -1.79 0.84 17.22
N GLU A 53 -2.81 1.62 17.59
CA GLU A 53 -4.21 1.30 17.28
C GLU A 53 -4.43 1.09 15.77
N ALA A 54 -3.81 1.93 14.93
CA ALA A 54 -3.90 1.81 13.47
C ALA A 54 -3.37 0.46 12.96
N VAL A 55 -2.37 -0.13 13.61
CA VAL A 55 -1.84 -1.45 13.24
C VAL A 55 -2.82 -2.52 13.69
N ARG A 56 -3.28 -2.49 14.95
CA ARG A 56 -4.27 -3.43 15.51
C ARG A 56 -5.59 -3.46 14.74
N ALA A 57 -6.02 -2.32 14.21
CA ALA A 57 -7.22 -2.22 13.40
C ALA A 57 -7.08 -2.89 12.02
N ASN A 58 -5.86 -2.99 11.47
CA ASN A 58 -5.62 -3.41 10.09
C ASN A 58 -4.91 -4.76 9.96
N VAL A 59 -4.22 -5.22 11.00
CA VAL A 59 -3.43 -6.46 11.01
C VAL A 59 -3.98 -7.39 12.09
N SER A 60 -4.10 -8.68 11.77
CA SER A 60 -4.47 -9.69 12.74
C SER A 60 -3.24 -10.12 13.55
N ASN A 61 -3.41 -10.31 14.85
CA ASN A 61 -2.33 -10.77 15.74
C ASN A 61 -2.19 -12.31 15.73
N THR A 62 -3.09 -13.02 15.04
CA THR A 62 -3.06 -14.48 14.93
C THR A 62 -2.55 -14.94 13.57
N ASP A 63 -1.63 -15.90 13.56
CA ASP A 63 -1.09 -16.52 12.34
C ASP A 63 -1.40 -18.03 12.25
N ASP A 64 -1.78 -18.50 11.07
CA ASP A 64 -1.90 -19.95 10.77
C ASP A 64 -0.61 -20.44 10.12
N VAL A 65 0.28 -21.05 10.91
CA VAL A 65 1.60 -21.54 10.49
C VAL A 65 1.51 -22.62 9.40
N ASN A 66 0.40 -23.36 9.30
CA ASN A 66 0.27 -24.49 8.38
C ASN A 66 -0.31 -24.10 7.01
N ALA A 67 -0.79 -22.87 6.85
CA ALA A 67 -1.38 -22.43 5.60
C ALA A 67 -0.32 -22.42 4.46
N PRO A 68 -0.63 -23.02 3.29
CA PRO A 68 0.30 -23.04 2.17
C PRO A 68 0.54 -21.61 1.66
N SER A 69 1.81 -21.26 1.46
CA SER A 69 2.24 -19.94 0.97
C SER A 69 2.81 -20.03 -0.45
N MET A 70 3.80 -20.89 -0.67
CA MET A 70 4.50 -21.03 -1.94
C MET A 70 3.91 -22.14 -2.81
N THR A 71 2.89 -21.81 -3.62
CA THR A 71 2.16 -22.77 -4.45
C THR A 71 2.45 -22.60 -5.94
N PHE A 72 1.95 -23.53 -6.77
CA PHE A 72 1.98 -23.37 -8.23
C PHE A 72 1.22 -22.12 -8.70
N ARG A 73 0.09 -21.79 -8.06
CA ARG A 73 -0.71 -20.60 -8.42
C ARG A 73 0.10 -19.33 -8.24
N VAL A 74 0.89 -19.23 -7.16
CA VAL A 74 1.77 -18.09 -6.90
C VAL A 74 2.74 -17.89 -8.04
N TRP A 75 3.52 -18.91 -8.40
CA TRP A 75 4.48 -18.83 -9.50
C TRP A 75 3.82 -18.47 -10.82
N PHE A 76 2.75 -19.18 -11.18
CA PHE A 76 2.09 -19.01 -12.47
C PHE A 76 1.48 -17.61 -12.62
N ILE A 77 0.68 -17.17 -11.64
CA ILE A 77 0.03 -15.85 -11.70
C ILE A 77 1.06 -14.73 -11.55
N ALA A 78 2.01 -14.85 -10.60
CA ALA A 78 3.01 -13.81 -10.37
C ALA A 78 3.84 -13.56 -11.63
N SER A 79 4.34 -14.62 -12.29
CA SER A 79 5.18 -14.47 -13.48
C SER A 79 4.43 -13.81 -14.64
N ILE A 80 3.19 -14.24 -14.92
CA ILE A 80 2.40 -13.65 -16.01
C ILE A 80 2.08 -12.18 -15.71
N LEU A 81 1.58 -11.88 -14.52
CA LEU A 81 1.22 -10.50 -14.15
C LEU A 81 2.44 -9.59 -14.06
N SER A 82 3.59 -10.09 -13.60
CA SER A 82 4.85 -9.32 -13.58
C SER A 82 5.25 -8.88 -14.98
N VAL A 83 5.22 -9.79 -15.96
CA VAL A 83 5.56 -9.47 -17.36
C VAL A 83 4.58 -8.45 -17.92
N CYS A 84 3.27 -8.65 -17.72
CA CYS A 84 2.25 -7.73 -18.22
C CYS A 84 2.34 -6.34 -17.58
N PHE A 85 2.45 -6.26 -16.25
CA PHE A 85 2.50 -4.97 -15.55
C PHE A 85 3.83 -4.26 -15.75
N SER A 86 4.96 -4.98 -15.83
CA SER A 86 6.26 -4.38 -16.16
C SER A 86 6.21 -3.69 -17.53
N PHE A 87 5.62 -4.34 -18.54
CA PHE A 87 5.42 -3.73 -19.85
C PHE A 87 4.58 -2.45 -19.77
N VAL A 88 3.42 -2.51 -19.10
CA VAL A 88 2.51 -1.36 -18.99
C VAL A 88 3.15 -0.20 -18.23
N ASN A 89 3.79 -0.48 -17.09
CA ASN A 89 4.46 0.52 -16.28
C ASN A 89 5.65 1.14 -17.04
N GLN A 90 6.45 0.33 -17.74
CA GLN A 90 7.56 0.82 -18.56
C GLN A 90 7.08 1.70 -19.71
N PHE A 91 5.94 1.36 -20.33
CA PHE A 91 5.35 2.15 -21.40
C PHE A 91 4.91 3.53 -20.94
N PHE A 92 4.30 3.63 -19.75
CA PHE A 92 3.84 4.90 -19.20
C PHE A 92 4.92 5.69 -18.44
N PHE A 93 6.08 5.10 -18.20
CA PHE A 93 7.16 5.68 -17.41
C PHE A 93 7.67 7.03 -17.97
N PHE A 94 7.85 7.13 -19.28
CA PHE A 94 8.39 8.35 -19.92
C PHE A 94 7.34 9.44 -20.17
N ARG A 95 6.13 9.32 -19.59
CA ARG A 95 5.13 10.40 -19.67
C ARG A 95 5.50 11.54 -18.74
N GLN A 96 5.14 12.76 -19.15
CA GLN A 96 5.28 13.96 -18.32
C GLN A 96 4.52 13.85 -16.98
N THR A 97 3.37 13.19 -16.99
CA THR A 97 2.67 12.75 -15.78
C THR A 97 2.69 11.23 -15.78
N PRO A 98 3.70 10.59 -15.17
CA PRO A 98 3.82 9.14 -15.18
C PRO A 98 2.59 8.51 -14.53
N ILE A 99 2.11 7.43 -15.16
CA ILE A 99 1.01 6.63 -14.64
C ILE A 99 1.55 5.22 -14.42
N SER A 100 1.38 4.69 -13.22
CA SER A 100 1.84 3.35 -12.87
C SER A 100 0.69 2.55 -12.28
N ILE A 101 0.69 1.24 -12.53
CA ILE A 101 -0.18 0.28 -11.86
C ILE A 101 0.40 0.07 -10.46
N GLY A 102 -0.28 0.64 -9.46
CA GLY A 102 0.09 0.51 -8.05
C GLY A 102 -0.30 -0.83 -7.43
N PHE A 103 0.26 -1.08 -6.24
CA PHE A 103 0.10 -2.34 -5.50
C PHE A 103 -1.37 -2.72 -5.23
N SER A 104 -2.24 -1.76 -4.95
CA SER A 104 -3.67 -2.01 -4.72
C SER A 104 -4.38 -2.69 -5.90
N VAL A 105 -4.01 -2.35 -7.14
CA VAL A 105 -4.58 -2.99 -8.34
C VAL A 105 -4.07 -4.42 -8.47
N ILE A 106 -2.79 -4.65 -8.15
CA ILE A 106 -2.19 -5.98 -8.13
C ILE A 106 -2.92 -6.87 -7.11
N ILE A 107 -3.21 -6.37 -5.91
CA ILE A 107 -3.96 -7.11 -4.87
C ILE A 107 -5.32 -7.59 -5.39
N LEU A 108 -6.09 -6.71 -6.03
CA LEU A 108 -7.42 -7.05 -6.53
C LEU A 108 -7.39 -8.05 -7.68
N LEU A 109 -6.50 -7.85 -8.65
CA LEU A 109 -6.40 -8.75 -9.81
C LEU A 109 -5.89 -10.13 -9.40
N THR A 110 -4.85 -10.19 -8.57
CA THR A 110 -4.33 -11.46 -8.04
C THR A 110 -5.36 -12.20 -7.18
N PHE A 111 -6.23 -11.49 -6.46
CA PHE A 111 -7.34 -12.12 -5.73
C PHE A 111 -8.33 -12.78 -6.67
N ILE A 112 -8.75 -12.08 -7.74
CA ILE A 112 -9.69 -12.61 -8.74
C ILE A 112 -9.08 -13.84 -9.43
N PHE A 113 -7.84 -13.75 -9.90
CA PHE A 113 -7.16 -14.88 -10.56
C PHE A 113 -6.87 -16.03 -9.59
N GLY A 114 -6.50 -15.73 -8.34
CA GLY A 114 -6.25 -16.72 -7.30
C GLY A 114 -7.51 -17.53 -6.96
N LYS A 115 -8.65 -16.84 -6.75
CA LYS A 115 -9.96 -17.48 -6.52
C LYS A 115 -10.47 -18.22 -7.75
N ALA A 116 -10.22 -17.70 -8.96
CA ALA A 116 -10.54 -18.41 -10.19
C ALA A 116 -9.74 -19.72 -10.30
N MET A 117 -8.43 -19.68 -10.07
CA MET A 117 -7.60 -20.89 -10.09
C MET A 117 -7.94 -21.86 -8.97
N GLU A 118 -8.33 -21.39 -7.77
CA GLU A 118 -8.88 -22.24 -6.71
C GLU A 118 -10.09 -23.05 -7.19
N ARG A 119 -11.00 -22.42 -7.94
CA ARG A 119 -12.24 -23.06 -8.42
C ARG A 119 -12.04 -23.95 -9.64
N PHE A 120 -11.13 -23.58 -10.54
CA PHE A 120 -10.94 -24.27 -11.83
C PHE A 120 -9.85 -25.34 -11.82
N LEU A 121 -8.83 -25.24 -10.97
CA LEU A 121 -7.74 -26.24 -10.97
C LEU A 121 -8.17 -27.51 -10.22
N PRO A 122 -7.91 -28.70 -10.81
CA PRO A 122 -8.15 -29.95 -10.12
C PRO A 122 -7.14 -30.17 -8.99
N ASN A 123 -7.59 -30.76 -7.88
CA ASN A 123 -6.75 -31.21 -6.76
C ASN A 123 -5.91 -32.43 -7.19
N LYS A 124 -4.84 -32.19 -7.94
CA LYS A 124 -3.91 -33.24 -8.42
C LYS A 124 -2.48 -32.89 -8.06
N ILE A 125 -1.73 -33.92 -7.66
CA ILE A 125 -0.28 -33.84 -7.51
C ILE A 125 0.33 -34.13 -8.88
N VAL A 126 1.08 -33.17 -9.41
CA VAL A 126 1.79 -33.32 -10.68
C VAL A 126 3.23 -33.68 -10.37
N THR A 127 3.69 -34.80 -10.92
CA THR A 127 5.09 -35.23 -10.88
C THR A 127 5.74 -34.93 -12.24
N PRO A 128 6.42 -33.79 -12.40
CA PRO A 128 7.07 -33.47 -13.66
C PRO A 128 8.18 -34.50 -13.94
N PHE A 129 8.21 -35.00 -15.18
CA PHE A 129 9.19 -35.99 -15.67
C PHE A 129 9.26 -37.30 -14.86
N GLY A 130 8.22 -37.66 -14.08
CA GLY A 130 8.20 -38.87 -13.25
C GLY A 130 9.10 -38.80 -12.01
N ILE A 131 9.71 -37.64 -11.74
CA ILE A 131 10.62 -37.45 -10.60
C ILE A 131 9.81 -37.01 -9.38
N LYS A 132 9.67 -37.90 -8.39
CA LYS A 132 8.91 -37.63 -7.15
C LYS A 132 9.43 -36.42 -6.36
N ARG A 133 10.72 -36.07 -6.49
CA ARG A 133 11.33 -34.92 -5.80
C ARG A 133 10.77 -33.57 -6.26
N PHE A 134 10.28 -33.49 -7.50
CA PHE A 134 9.68 -32.27 -8.04
C PHE A 134 8.14 -32.32 -8.05
N ALA A 135 7.55 -33.29 -7.33
CA ALA A 135 6.11 -33.39 -7.21
C ALA A 135 5.55 -32.14 -6.53
N PHE A 136 4.58 -31.47 -7.16
CA PHE A 136 3.89 -30.34 -6.55
C PHE A 136 2.38 -30.51 -6.66
N SER A 137 1.65 -29.98 -5.68
CA SER A 137 0.19 -29.94 -5.73
C SER A 137 -0.26 -28.79 -6.62
N LEU A 138 -1.10 -29.10 -7.62
CA LEU A 138 -1.66 -28.11 -8.54
C LEU A 138 -2.67 -27.22 -7.82
N ASN A 139 -3.43 -27.77 -6.88
CA ASN A 139 -4.38 -27.05 -6.04
C ASN A 139 -4.27 -27.59 -4.60
N PRO A 140 -3.48 -26.91 -3.73
CA PRO A 140 -3.26 -27.36 -2.35
C PRO A 140 -4.45 -27.10 -1.42
N GLY A 141 -5.48 -26.37 -1.88
CA GLY A 141 -6.66 -26.05 -1.08
C GLY A 141 -7.18 -24.64 -1.35
N LYS A 142 -7.99 -24.14 -0.40
CA LYS A 142 -8.56 -22.79 -0.45
C LYS A 142 -7.46 -21.74 -0.60
N PHE A 143 -7.73 -20.69 -1.37
CA PHE A 143 -6.78 -19.58 -1.54
C PHE A 143 -6.64 -18.83 -0.22
N SER A 144 -5.45 -18.93 0.37
CA SER A 144 -5.12 -18.40 1.69
C SER A 144 -4.60 -16.97 1.62
N THR A 145 -4.72 -16.20 2.71
CA THR A 145 -4.17 -14.85 2.79
C THR A 145 -2.65 -14.86 2.57
N LYS A 146 -1.93 -15.86 3.09
CA LYS A 146 -0.47 -15.99 2.91
C LYS A 146 -0.08 -16.18 1.45
N GLU A 147 -0.78 -17.07 0.76
CA GLU A 147 -0.58 -17.32 -0.66
C GLU A 147 -0.86 -16.04 -1.47
N HIS A 148 -1.93 -15.32 -1.12
CA HIS A 148 -2.28 -14.05 -1.77
C HIS A 148 -1.24 -12.96 -1.51
N THR A 149 -0.80 -12.77 -0.27
CA THR A 149 0.21 -11.78 0.08
C THR A 149 1.53 -12.05 -0.63
N LEU A 150 2.01 -13.30 -0.62
CA LEU A 150 3.24 -13.67 -1.32
C LEU A 150 3.13 -13.44 -2.84
N LEU A 151 2.01 -13.82 -3.43
CA LEU A 151 1.70 -13.57 -4.85
C LEU A 151 1.75 -12.07 -5.19
N CYS A 152 1.15 -11.22 -4.35
CA CYS A 152 1.17 -9.78 -4.56
C CYS A 152 2.58 -9.21 -4.48
N VAL A 153 3.34 -9.56 -3.43
CA VAL A 153 4.71 -9.06 -3.24
C VAL A 153 5.60 -9.46 -4.41
N PHE A 154 5.49 -10.70 -4.88
CA PHE A 154 6.21 -11.17 -6.07
C PHE A 154 5.80 -10.34 -7.30
N ALA A 155 4.51 -10.28 -7.63
CA ALA A 155 4.04 -9.54 -8.81
C ALA A 155 4.43 -8.05 -8.77
N ASN A 156 4.37 -7.42 -7.59
CA ASN A 156 4.75 -6.03 -7.39
C ASN A 156 6.24 -5.81 -7.66
N ALA A 157 7.10 -6.62 -7.05
CA ALA A 157 8.55 -6.56 -7.24
C ALA A 157 8.97 -6.78 -8.71
N GLY A 158 8.22 -7.60 -9.45
CA GLY A 158 8.44 -7.82 -10.89
C GLY A 158 7.86 -6.74 -11.80
N SER A 159 6.89 -5.95 -11.33
CA SER A 159 6.17 -4.95 -12.14
C SER A 159 6.82 -3.56 -12.14
N SER A 160 7.69 -3.25 -11.19
CA SER A 160 8.31 -1.94 -11.05
C SER A 160 9.31 -1.66 -12.17
N VAL A 161 9.36 -0.42 -12.63
CA VAL A 161 10.35 0.04 -13.60
C VAL A 161 11.68 0.28 -12.90
N ALA A 162 12.77 -0.24 -13.46
CA ALA A 162 14.11 -0.02 -12.93
C ALA A 162 14.61 1.37 -13.33
N TYR A 163 14.87 2.24 -12.35
CA TYR A 163 15.30 3.63 -12.58
C TYR A 163 16.54 3.75 -13.48
N ALA A 164 17.46 2.78 -13.44
CA ALA A 164 18.65 2.73 -14.28
C ALA A 164 18.36 2.77 -15.80
N ILE A 165 17.14 2.46 -16.24
CA ILE A 165 16.74 2.59 -17.65
C ILE A 165 16.84 4.04 -18.15
N GLU A 166 16.62 5.04 -17.29
CA GLU A 166 16.75 6.45 -17.66
C GLU A 166 18.17 6.77 -18.12
N VAL A 167 19.18 6.25 -17.42
CA VAL A 167 20.58 6.47 -17.77
C VAL A 167 20.88 5.94 -19.17
N VAL A 168 20.39 4.74 -19.49
CA VAL A 168 20.58 4.11 -20.80
C VAL A 168 19.90 4.92 -21.89
N VAL A 169 18.64 5.32 -21.67
CA VAL A 169 17.85 6.08 -22.66
C VAL A 169 18.43 7.48 -22.88
N LEU A 170 18.86 8.17 -21.82
CA LEU A 170 19.47 9.50 -21.93
C LEU A 170 20.82 9.45 -22.67
N GLN A 171 21.64 8.43 -22.43
CA GLN A 171 22.90 8.23 -23.16
C GLN A 171 22.68 8.05 -24.66
N GLU A 172 21.66 7.27 -25.05
CA GLU A 172 21.36 7.04 -26.45
C GLU A 172 20.73 8.28 -27.10
N LEU A 173 19.78 8.94 -26.42
CA LEU A 173 19.01 10.05 -26.97
C LEU A 173 19.81 11.37 -27.06
N PHE A 174 20.54 11.73 -26.00
CA PHE A 174 21.23 13.02 -25.90
C PHE A 174 22.71 12.94 -26.27
N PHE A 175 23.37 11.82 -26.01
CA PHE A 175 24.82 11.67 -26.22
C PHE A 175 25.17 10.81 -27.43
N ASN A 176 24.19 10.22 -28.14
CA ASN A 176 24.39 9.31 -29.27
C ASN A 176 25.32 8.12 -28.95
N ILE A 177 25.42 7.73 -27.67
CA ILE A 177 26.20 6.57 -27.23
C ILE A 177 25.28 5.35 -27.26
N LYS A 178 25.48 4.48 -28.25
CA LYS A 178 24.72 3.23 -28.36
C LYS A 178 25.26 2.20 -27.37
N THR A 179 24.43 1.80 -26.42
CA THR A 179 24.76 0.77 -25.44
C THR A 179 24.17 -0.56 -25.87
N ASP A 180 24.99 -1.60 -25.96
CA ASP A 180 24.53 -2.94 -26.29
C ASP A 180 23.53 -3.47 -25.26
N PHE A 181 22.55 -4.26 -25.69
CA PHE A 181 21.51 -4.85 -24.83
C PHE A 181 22.09 -5.49 -23.56
N PHE A 182 23.15 -6.31 -23.70
CA PHE A 182 23.75 -7.00 -22.56
C PHE A 182 24.39 -6.05 -21.54
N LYS A 183 24.99 -4.95 -22.00
CA LYS A 183 25.58 -3.94 -21.10
C LYS A 183 24.49 -3.22 -20.32
N SER A 184 23.41 -2.82 -20.99
CA SER A 184 22.23 -2.20 -20.37
C SER A 184 21.57 -3.15 -19.38
N MET A 185 21.38 -4.42 -19.76
CA MET A 185 20.80 -5.44 -18.88
C MET A 185 21.66 -5.68 -17.64
N LEU A 186 22.98 -5.76 -17.79
CA LEU A 186 23.89 -5.98 -16.66
C LEU A 186 23.91 -4.77 -15.70
N LEU A 187 23.84 -3.55 -16.23
CA LEU A 187 23.68 -2.33 -15.43
C LEU A 187 22.36 -2.36 -14.63
N ILE A 188 21.25 -2.68 -15.28
CA ILE A 188 19.94 -2.76 -14.62
C ILE A 188 19.92 -3.86 -13.56
N VAL A 189 20.40 -5.07 -13.87
CA VAL A 189 20.41 -6.18 -12.91
C VAL A 189 21.31 -5.87 -11.71
N SER A 190 22.52 -5.34 -11.94
CA SER A 190 23.45 -5.02 -10.85
C SER A 190 22.91 -3.96 -9.89
N THR A 191 22.28 -2.90 -10.40
CA THR A 191 21.65 -1.86 -9.57
C THR A 191 20.48 -2.40 -8.75
N GLN A 192 19.63 -3.27 -9.34
CA GLN A 192 18.55 -3.92 -8.60
C GLN A 192 19.08 -4.87 -7.50
N MET A 193 20.12 -5.66 -7.80
CA MET A 193 20.74 -6.57 -6.82
C MET A 193 21.36 -5.80 -5.65
N LEU A 194 21.98 -4.64 -5.91
CA LEU A 194 22.48 -3.75 -4.87
C LEU A 194 21.35 -3.30 -3.95
N GLY A 195 20.23 -2.83 -4.50
CA GLY A 195 19.06 -2.39 -3.73
C GLY A 195 18.50 -3.49 -2.82
N TYR A 196 18.31 -4.71 -3.35
CA TYR A 196 17.86 -5.84 -2.53
C TYR A 196 18.88 -6.26 -1.47
N GLY A 197 20.18 -6.19 -1.77
CA GLY A 197 21.23 -6.45 -0.79
C GLY A 197 21.21 -5.45 0.36
N LEU A 198 21.09 -4.16 0.05
CA LEU A 198 21.00 -3.10 1.07
C LEU A 198 19.73 -3.24 1.91
N SER A 199 18.59 -3.55 1.29
CA SER A 199 17.33 -3.82 1.99
C SER A 199 17.47 -4.95 3.01
N GLY A 200 18.23 -6.00 2.69
CA GLY A 200 18.49 -7.10 3.62
C GLY A 200 19.32 -6.68 4.84
N ILE A 201 20.28 -5.76 4.67
CA ILE A 201 21.12 -5.27 5.77
C ILE A 201 20.32 -4.40 6.74
N VAL A 202 19.44 -3.54 6.22
CA VAL A 202 18.65 -2.61 7.04
C VAL A 202 17.35 -3.22 7.60
N HIS A 203 16.98 -4.43 7.17
CA HIS A 203 15.74 -5.11 7.57
C HIS A 203 15.59 -5.21 9.10
N ASP A 204 16.68 -5.51 9.80
CA ASP A 204 16.66 -5.70 11.26
C ASP A 204 16.46 -4.40 12.03
N VAL A 205 16.73 -3.25 11.40
CA VAL A 205 16.57 -1.92 11.99
C VAL A 205 15.25 -1.27 11.57
N LEU A 206 14.84 -1.46 10.32
CA LEU A 206 13.70 -0.74 9.71
C LEU A 206 12.41 -1.57 9.60
N VAL A 207 12.46 -2.88 9.84
CA VAL A 207 11.28 -3.76 9.65
C VAL A 207 11.01 -4.61 10.89
N LYS A 208 12.02 -5.24 11.49
CA LYS A 208 11.83 -6.11 12.66
C LYS A 208 11.24 -5.40 13.90
N PRO A 209 11.62 -4.16 14.26
CA PRO A 209 11.09 -3.52 15.46
C PRO A 209 9.60 -3.18 15.31
N ALA A 210 8.76 -3.59 16.28
CA ALA A 210 7.32 -3.35 16.26
C ALA A 210 6.91 -1.86 16.31
N VAL A 211 7.84 -1.00 16.73
CA VAL A 211 7.66 0.46 16.75
C VAL A 211 7.73 1.09 15.35
N MET A 212 8.30 0.38 14.37
CA MET A 212 8.51 0.92 13.02
C MET A 212 7.29 0.66 12.13
N ILE A 213 6.46 1.68 11.94
CA ILE A 213 5.25 1.60 11.10
C ILE A 213 5.53 2.08 9.67
N TRP A 214 4.95 1.37 8.71
CA TRP A 214 4.88 1.75 7.30
C TRP A 214 3.41 2.03 6.89
N PRO A 215 2.96 3.30 6.91
CA PRO A 215 1.56 3.66 6.68
C PRO A 215 1.00 3.16 5.34
N GLU A 216 1.79 3.21 4.27
CA GLU A 216 1.39 2.70 2.96
C GLU A 216 1.12 1.18 2.97
N THR A 217 1.91 0.43 3.74
CA THR A 217 1.69 -1.00 3.93
C THR A 217 0.39 -1.28 4.69
N LEU A 218 0.03 -0.44 5.67
CA LEU A 218 -1.24 -0.59 6.42
C LEU A 218 -2.47 -0.47 5.53
N VAL A 219 -2.45 0.42 4.53
CA VAL A 219 -3.52 0.52 3.53
C VAL A 219 -3.66 -0.82 2.78
N SER A 220 -2.54 -1.44 2.42
CA SER A 220 -2.54 -2.73 1.73
C SER A 220 -3.05 -3.87 2.63
N CYS A 221 -2.63 -3.89 3.91
CA CYS A 221 -3.13 -4.84 4.92
C CYS A 221 -4.66 -4.75 5.09
N SER A 222 -5.20 -3.52 5.11
CA SER A 222 -6.65 -3.30 5.22
C SER A 222 -7.42 -3.90 4.03
N ILE A 223 -6.86 -3.85 2.82
CA ILE A 223 -7.45 -4.46 1.62
C ILE A 223 -7.38 -5.97 1.70
N PHE A 224 -6.23 -6.56 2.08
CA PHE A 224 -6.11 -8.01 2.27
C PHE A 224 -7.14 -8.53 3.28
N ARG A 225 -7.27 -7.84 4.41
CA ARG A 225 -8.24 -8.12 5.46
C ARG A 225 -9.66 -8.07 4.91
N THR A 226 -10.01 -7.01 4.17
CA THR A 226 -11.34 -6.86 3.55
C THR A 226 -11.65 -7.97 2.53
N LEU A 227 -10.65 -8.49 1.81
CA LEU A 227 -10.84 -9.52 0.79
C LEU A 227 -10.91 -10.95 1.36
N HIS A 228 -10.24 -11.22 2.48
CA HIS A 228 -10.14 -12.57 3.07
C HIS A 228 -11.01 -12.77 4.30
N GLU A 229 -11.41 -11.72 5.02
CA GLU A 229 -12.39 -11.85 6.09
C GLU A 229 -13.79 -12.09 5.51
N GLU A 230 -14.43 -13.18 5.95
CA GLU A 230 -15.84 -13.41 5.65
C GLU A 230 -16.68 -12.37 6.43
N GLU A 231 -17.14 -11.34 5.73
CA GLU A 231 -18.03 -10.34 6.29
C GLU A 231 -19.43 -10.96 6.46
N GLU A 232 -20.05 -10.82 7.65
CA GLU A 232 -21.41 -11.30 7.88
C GLU A 232 -22.35 -10.74 6.82
N ALA A 233 -23.20 -11.58 6.25
CA ALA A 233 -24.18 -11.15 5.27
C ALA A 233 -25.21 -10.23 5.96
N ASN A 234 -24.98 -8.91 5.87
CA ASN A 234 -25.73 -7.81 6.50
C ASN A 234 -25.34 -7.54 7.97
N PRO A 235 -24.20 -6.89 8.23
CA PRO A 235 -23.88 -6.44 9.59
C PRO A 235 -24.89 -5.37 10.01
N ILE A 236 -25.67 -5.67 11.05
CA ILE A 236 -26.57 -4.71 11.70
C ILE A 236 -25.82 -4.14 12.90
N VAL A 237 -25.25 -2.96 12.74
CA VAL A 237 -24.62 -2.22 13.85
C VAL A 237 -25.60 -1.15 14.30
N ASN A 238 -25.96 -1.16 15.58
CA ASN A 238 -26.90 -0.21 16.19
C ASN A 238 -28.27 -0.11 15.45
N GLY A 239 -28.79 -1.24 14.97
CA GLY A 239 -30.10 -1.31 14.29
C GLY A 239 -30.13 -0.74 12.87
N LYS A 240 -29.00 -0.26 12.34
CA LYS A 240 -28.86 0.22 10.95
C LYS A 240 -28.07 -0.78 10.12
N ARG A 241 -28.51 -1.00 8.88
CA ARG A 241 -27.72 -1.78 7.91
C ARG A 241 -26.47 -1.00 7.56
N VAL A 242 -25.31 -1.55 7.89
CA VAL A 242 -24.03 -0.97 7.49
C VAL A 242 -23.69 -1.48 6.09
N VAL A 243 -23.13 -0.60 5.27
CA VAL A 243 -22.63 -0.97 3.94
C VAL A 243 -21.41 -1.88 4.14
N THR A 244 -21.42 -3.05 3.50
CA THR A 244 -20.27 -3.96 3.53
C THR A 244 -19.04 -3.29 2.93
N LYS A 245 -17.84 -3.60 3.45
CA LYS A 245 -16.58 -2.97 3.01
C LYS A 245 -16.39 -3.07 1.49
N ILE A 246 -16.74 -4.22 0.89
CA ILE A 246 -16.66 -4.43 -0.56
C ILE A 246 -17.65 -3.56 -1.36
N ARG A 247 -18.87 -3.32 -0.85
CA ARG A 247 -19.85 -2.45 -1.51
C ARG A 247 -19.37 -1.01 -1.48
N PHE A 248 -18.86 -0.56 -0.33
CA PHE A 248 -18.25 0.76 -0.20
C PHE A 248 -17.09 0.94 -1.19
N PHE A 249 -16.17 -0.04 -1.25
CA PHE A 249 -15.05 -0.04 -2.19
C PHE A 249 -15.52 0.10 -3.64
N VAL A 250 -16.48 -0.71 -4.09
CA VAL A 250 -17.00 -0.67 -5.47
C VAL A 250 -17.70 0.66 -5.77
N THR A 251 -18.49 1.19 -4.84
CA THR A 251 -19.14 2.50 -5.01
C THR A 251 -18.11 3.61 -5.18
N VAL A 252 -17.09 3.66 -4.30
CA VAL A 252 -16.01 4.66 -4.40
C VAL A 252 -15.22 4.50 -5.70
N ALA A 253 -14.92 3.26 -6.11
CA ALA A 253 -14.21 2.99 -7.36
C ALA A 253 -14.98 3.48 -8.60
N ILE A 254 -16.30 3.26 -8.65
CA ILE A 254 -17.15 3.77 -9.74
C ILE A 254 -17.22 5.30 -9.72
N CYS A 255 -17.38 5.90 -8.55
CA CYS A 255 -17.38 7.36 -8.41
C CYS A 255 -16.04 7.98 -8.84
N ALA A 256 -14.91 7.40 -8.44
CA ALA A 256 -13.58 7.85 -8.83
C ALA A 256 -13.34 7.69 -10.34
N PHE A 257 -13.77 6.56 -10.91
CA PHE A 257 -13.73 6.33 -12.35
C PHE A 257 -14.53 7.38 -13.13
N ALA A 258 -15.76 7.66 -12.69
CA ALA A 258 -16.60 8.70 -13.28
C ALA A 258 -16.00 10.11 -13.11
N TYR A 259 -15.44 10.40 -11.93
CA TYR A 259 -14.79 11.68 -11.64
C TYR A 259 -13.61 11.94 -12.58
N GLN A 260 -12.82 10.92 -12.92
CA GLN A 260 -11.64 11.09 -13.76
C GLN A 260 -11.95 11.57 -15.19
N PHE A 261 -13.17 11.37 -15.70
CA PHE A 261 -13.60 11.96 -16.98
C PHE A 261 -13.71 13.48 -16.92
N LEU A 262 -13.95 14.05 -15.73
CA LEU A 262 -14.12 15.48 -15.56
C LEU A 262 -12.83 16.26 -15.85
N PRO A 263 -11.71 16.05 -15.12
CA PRO A 263 -10.46 16.72 -15.47
C PRO A 263 -9.79 16.12 -16.73
N GLY A 264 -10.06 14.86 -17.06
CA GLY A 264 -9.39 14.17 -18.17
C GLY A 264 -9.98 14.43 -19.57
N TYR A 265 -11.28 14.73 -19.67
CA TYR A 265 -11.96 14.86 -20.96
C TYR A 265 -12.83 16.11 -21.07
N PHE A 266 -13.71 16.36 -20.08
CA PHE A 266 -14.68 17.45 -20.20
C PHE A 266 -14.09 18.84 -19.90
N PHE A 267 -13.28 18.95 -18.85
CA PHE A 267 -12.74 20.21 -18.36
C PHE A 267 -11.24 20.06 -18.07
N THR A 268 -10.43 19.99 -19.12
CA THR A 268 -8.98 19.79 -19.01
C THR A 268 -8.25 20.89 -18.24
N ILE A 269 -8.86 22.07 -18.10
CA ILE A 269 -8.32 23.16 -17.26
C ILE A 269 -8.18 22.75 -15.78
N LEU A 270 -9.02 21.83 -15.30
CA LEU A 270 -8.97 21.30 -13.93
C LEU A 270 -7.70 20.48 -13.66
N SER A 271 -7.02 20.00 -14.70
CA SER A 271 -5.75 19.27 -14.53
C SER A 271 -4.62 20.14 -13.98
N SER A 272 -4.64 21.45 -14.21
CA SER A 272 -3.66 22.38 -13.67
C SER A 272 -4.21 23.81 -13.66
N VAL A 273 -4.79 24.20 -12.53
CA VAL A 273 -5.26 25.56 -12.27
C VAL A 273 -4.14 26.35 -11.61
N SER A 274 -3.45 27.19 -12.39
CA SER A 274 -2.42 28.08 -11.86
C SER A 274 -3.00 29.46 -11.51
N VAL A 275 -3.01 29.78 -10.21
CA VAL A 275 -3.52 31.06 -9.71
C VAL A 275 -2.67 32.22 -10.22
N LEU A 276 -1.34 32.07 -10.24
CA LEU A 276 -0.42 33.12 -10.72
C LEU A 276 -0.61 33.43 -12.21
N CYS A 277 -0.81 32.39 -13.04
CA CYS A 277 -1.09 32.57 -14.46
C CYS A 277 -2.45 33.26 -14.70
N PHE A 278 -3.43 33.02 -13.83
CA PHE A 278 -4.75 33.65 -13.93
C PHE A 278 -4.71 35.14 -13.56
N VAL A 279 -3.95 35.51 -12.52
CA VAL A 279 -3.85 36.91 -12.06
C VAL A 279 -2.97 37.75 -13.00
N PHE A 280 -1.88 37.18 -13.53
CA PHE A 280 -0.93 37.89 -14.39
C PHE A 280 -0.79 37.23 -15.77
N PRO A 281 -1.84 37.29 -16.62
CA PRO A 281 -1.87 36.55 -17.88
C PRO A 281 -0.84 37.02 -18.91
N ASN A 282 -0.37 38.27 -18.85
CA ASN A 282 0.56 38.83 -19.84
C ASN A 282 2.03 38.89 -19.37
N ASN A 283 2.34 38.37 -18.18
CA ASN A 283 3.70 38.43 -17.63
C ASN A 283 4.40 37.08 -17.79
N ALA A 284 5.45 37.04 -18.63
CA ALA A 284 6.23 35.83 -18.88
C ALA A 284 6.88 35.26 -17.60
N ILE A 285 7.31 36.12 -16.66
CA ILE A 285 7.91 35.68 -15.41
C ILE A 285 6.86 35.00 -14.53
N ALA A 286 5.67 35.60 -14.41
CA ALA A 286 4.59 35.01 -13.62
C ALA A 286 4.13 33.66 -14.18
N GLN A 287 4.14 33.50 -15.51
CA GLN A 287 3.83 32.23 -16.16
C GLN A 287 4.90 31.16 -15.93
N GLN A 288 6.18 31.51 -16.00
CA GLN A 288 7.27 30.57 -15.72
C GLN A 288 7.30 30.13 -14.25
N LEU A 289 7.01 31.03 -13.32
CA LEU A 289 6.92 30.70 -11.90
C LEU A 289 5.65 29.89 -11.59
N GLY A 290 4.50 30.29 -12.15
CA GLY A 290 3.20 29.76 -11.77
C GLY A 290 2.72 28.53 -12.52
N SER A 291 3.16 28.30 -13.75
CA SER A 291 2.63 27.21 -14.59
C SER A 291 2.92 25.85 -13.97
N GLY A 292 1.88 25.04 -13.70
CA GLY A 292 2.01 23.69 -13.16
C GLY A 292 2.45 22.63 -14.17
N MET A 293 2.29 22.90 -15.46
CA MET A 293 2.65 21.95 -16.52
C MET A 293 4.05 22.21 -17.09
N THR A 294 4.43 23.48 -17.21
CA THR A 294 5.65 23.89 -17.93
C THR A 294 6.54 24.82 -17.11
N GLY A 295 6.12 25.19 -15.91
CA GLY A 295 6.85 26.09 -15.01
C GLY A 295 7.16 25.44 -13.67
N LEU A 296 7.48 26.27 -12.68
CA LEU A 296 7.81 25.84 -11.32
C LEU A 296 6.59 25.45 -10.46
N GLY A 297 5.37 25.67 -10.98
CA GLY A 297 4.12 25.28 -10.32
C GLY A 297 3.77 26.07 -9.06
N MET A 298 4.35 27.27 -8.84
CA MET A 298 4.05 28.09 -7.67
C MET A 298 2.57 28.50 -7.66
N GLY A 299 1.82 28.05 -6.63
CA GLY A 299 0.39 28.32 -6.54
C GLY A 299 -0.45 27.61 -7.61
N SER A 300 0.06 26.52 -8.19
CA SER A 300 -0.72 25.63 -9.06
C SER A 300 -1.47 24.58 -8.24
N ILE A 301 -2.75 24.41 -8.54
CA ILE A 301 -3.62 23.42 -7.92
C ILE A 301 -4.15 22.50 -9.03
N SER A 302 -4.04 21.19 -8.83
CA SER A 302 -4.63 20.19 -9.73
C SER A 302 -5.83 19.53 -9.06
N PHE A 303 -6.87 19.28 -9.85
CA PHE A 303 -8.02 18.44 -9.48
C PHE A 303 -7.97 17.07 -10.17
N ASP A 304 -6.92 16.81 -10.95
CA ASP A 304 -6.67 15.53 -11.60
C ASP A 304 -5.85 14.63 -10.66
N TRP A 305 -6.44 13.51 -10.26
CA TRP A 305 -5.78 12.57 -9.36
C TRP A 305 -4.48 12.01 -9.95
N SER A 306 -4.41 11.82 -11.27
CA SER A 306 -3.22 11.32 -11.95
C SER A 306 -2.08 12.32 -11.87
N THR A 307 -2.36 13.63 -11.98
CA THR A 307 -1.36 14.68 -11.80
C THR A 307 -0.90 14.75 -10.35
N ILE A 308 -1.82 14.72 -9.39
CA ILE A 308 -1.50 14.79 -7.94
C ILE A 308 -0.63 13.61 -7.51
N ALA A 309 -0.95 12.40 -7.94
CA ALA A 309 -0.29 11.18 -7.48
C ALA A 309 0.94 10.76 -8.29
N SER A 310 1.20 11.41 -9.44
CA SER A 310 2.20 10.98 -10.44
C SER A 310 3.60 10.72 -9.87
N TYR A 311 4.13 11.64 -9.05
CA TYR A 311 5.52 11.58 -8.57
C TYR A 311 5.67 11.14 -7.11
N LEU A 312 4.73 11.53 -6.24
CA LEU A 312 4.79 11.28 -4.80
C LEU A 312 3.91 10.10 -4.35
N GLY A 313 3.24 9.43 -5.29
CA GLY A 313 2.24 8.42 -4.98
C GLY A 313 0.97 9.03 -4.38
N SER A 314 0.13 8.19 -3.79
CA SER A 314 -1.13 8.63 -3.21
C SER A 314 -0.89 9.41 -1.90
N PRO A 315 -1.32 10.67 -1.79
CA PRO A 315 -1.19 11.41 -0.53
C PRO A 315 -2.09 10.84 0.58
N LEU A 316 -3.08 10.02 0.26
CA LEU A 316 -3.99 9.41 1.25
C LEU A 316 -3.29 8.37 2.14
N SER A 317 -2.24 7.74 1.64
CA SER A 317 -1.43 6.79 2.41
C SER A 317 -0.31 7.45 3.21
N THR A 318 -0.06 8.74 2.97
CA THR A 318 1.08 9.46 3.55
C THR A 318 0.63 10.31 4.73
N PRO A 319 1.26 10.20 5.91
CA PRO A 319 0.93 11.05 7.05
C PRO A 319 1.15 12.53 6.74
N PHE A 320 0.29 13.40 7.28
CA PHE A 320 0.34 14.83 7.03
C PHE A 320 1.71 15.46 7.32
N TRP A 321 2.32 15.11 8.46
CA TRP A 321 3.65 15.62 8.84
C TRP A 321 4.72 15.26 7.79
N ALA A 322 4.67 14.07 7.21
CA ALA A 322 5.61 13.64 6.17
C ALA A 322 5.38 14.45 4.88
N SER A 323 4.12 14.66 4.49
CA SER A 323 3.78 15.51 3.35
C SER A 323 4.26 16.96 3.52
N VAL A 324 4.09 17.54 4.71
CA VAL A 324 4.59 18.89 5.01
C VAL A 324 6.11 18.95 4.91
N ASN A 325 6.84 17.97 5.46
CA ASN A 325 8.30 17.94 5.36
C ASN A 325 8.80 17.86 3.92
N ILE A 326 8.20 16.98 3.11
CA ILE A 326 8.54 16.87 1.68
C ILE A 326 8.26 18.20 0.97
N PHE A 327 7.10 18.80 1.23
CA PHE A 327 6.74 20.09 0.65
C PHE A 327 7.71 21.20 1.08
N SER A 328 8.07 21.28 2.37
CA SER A 328 9.06 22.25 2.85
C SER A 328 10.44 22.06 2.21
N GLY A 329 10.88 20.82 2.02
CA GLY A 329 12.11 20.53 1.28
C GLY A 329 12.00 21.01 -0.17
N PHE A 330 10.89 20.73 -0.85
CA PHE A 330 10.64 21.21 -2.20
C PHE A 330 10.64 22.74 -2.29
N LEU A 331 9.96 23.43 -1.37
CA LEU A 331 9.99 24.89 -1.26
C LEU A 331 11.43 25.42 -1.18
N PHE A 332 12.25 24.80 -0.32
CA PHE A 332 13.61 25.26 -0.07
C PHE A 332 14.55 25.03 -1.27
N PHE A 333 14.46 23.89 -1.95
CA PHE A 333 15.37 23.57 -3.06
C PHE A 333 14.90 24.05 -4.43
N ALA A 334 13.58 24.15 -4.65
CA ALA A 334 13.02 24.49 -5.96
C ALA A 334 12.61 25.96 -6.07
N TRP A 335 12.18 26.60 -4.97
CA TRP A 335 11.60 27.96 -5.03
C TRP A 335 12.45 29.04 -4.34
N LEU A 336 13.35 28.67 -3.43
CA LEU A 336 14.32 29.59 -2.79
C LEU A 336 15.71 29.44 -3.42
#